data_AF-A0A239KUS9-F1
#
_entry.id   AF-A0A239KUS9-F1
#
_cell.length_a   1.000
_cell.length_b   1.000
_cell.length_c   1.000
_cell.angle_alpha   90.00
_cell.angle_beta   90.00
_cell.angle_gamma   90.00
#
_symmetry.space_group_name_H-M   'P 1'
#
loop_
_entity.id
_entity.type
_entity.pdbx_description
1 polymer ?
#
loop_
_entity_poly.entity_id
_entity_poly.type
_entity_poly.pdbx_seq_one_letter_code
_entity_poly.pdbx_strand_id
1 'polypeptide(L)'
;MLEKQIPTTLTLFVLTAWFVAFTPPAKAAPLPQPSGTESRPALACSYRVSHVRSISFLNVRSAAKLRAHRVGKLKVADGRFAGACQPTKGWVAVNSSRGKPGWASAKYLRKTKTAQSSSTGIRPALACTYRVSRVHANGFLNVRSAATPHSHRVGKLKVADGRFAGACQPTKGWVAVNSSQGKPGWASAKYLRKIAGK
;
A
#
# COMPACT_ATOMS: atom_id res chain seq x y z
N MET A 1 -14.71 -11.52 -101.35
CA MET A 1 -13.77 -12.23 -100.46
C MET A 1 -12.38 -11.69 -100.70
N LEU A 2 -11.85 -10.87 -99.79
CA LEU A 2 -10.43 -10.88 -99.44
C LEU A 2 -10.25 -10.00 -98.20
N GLU A 3 -10.02 -10.69 -97.11
CA GLU A 3 -9.62 -10.20 -95.80
C GLU A 3 -8.35 -9.36 -95.93
N LYS A 4 -8.34 -8.14 -95.39
CA LYS A 4 -7.11 -7.39 -95.20
C LYS A 4 -7.08 -6.75 -93.81
N GLN A 5 -6.20 -7.36 -93.03
CA GLN A 5 -5.77 -7.03 -91.68
C GLN A 5 -5.54 -5.53 -91.48
N ILE A 6 -6.05 -5.00 -90.37
CA ILE A 6 -5.66 -3.71 -89.81
C ILE A 6 -4.91 -4.02 -88.50
N PRO A 7 -3.61 -3.68 -88.39
CA PRO A 7 -2.83 -3.96 -87.20
C PRO A 7 -3.23 -3.05 -86.04
N THR A 8 -3.58 -3.70 -84.93
CA THR A 8 -3.90 -3.12 -83.63
C THR A 8 -2.70 -2.36 -83.09
N THR A 9 -2.66 -1.04 -83.28
CA THR A 9 -1.65 -0.18 -82.68
C THR A 9 -2.11 0.14 -81.25
N LEU A 10 -1.58 -0.64 -80.30
CA LEU A 10 -1.78 -0.48 -78.87
C LEU A 10 -1.17 0.86 -78.43
N THR A 11 -1.97 1.90 -78.38
CA THR A 11 -1.57 3.19 -77.81
C THR A 11 -1.48 3.03 -76.29
N LEU A 12 -0.25 3.07 -75.77
CA LEU A 12 0.00 3.21 -74.34
C LEU A 12 -0.62 4.53 -73.86
N PHE A 13 -1.81 4.45 -73.26
CA PHE A 13 -2.24 5.48 -72.32
C PHE A 13 -1.48 5.28 -71.03
N VAL A 14 -0.43 6.08 -70.84
CA VAL A 14 0.16 6.32 -69.53
C VAL A 14 -0.94 6.95 -68.69
N LEU A 15 -1.66 6.13 -67.94
CA LEU A 15 -2.50 6.58 -66.84
C LEU A 15 -1.57 7.30 -65.88
N THR A 16 -1.59 8.62 -65.93
CA THR A 16 -1.09 9.46 -64.84
C THR A 16 -2.00 9.17 -63.66
N ALA A 17 -1.65 8.11 -62.92
CA ALA A 17 -2.24 7.83 -61.63
C ALA A 17 -1.93 9.03 -60.75
N TRP A 18 -2.92 9.91 -60.58
CA TRP A 18 -2.94 10.81 -59.45
C TRP A 18 -2.96 9.93 -58.22
N PHE A 19 -1.80 9.75 -57.61
CA PHE A 19 -1.69 9.24 -56.26
C PHE A 19 -2.49 10.20 -55.38
N VAL A 20 -3.73 9.86 -55.10
CA VAL A 20 -4.39 10.37 -53.89
C VAL A 20 -3.58 9.78 -52.77
N ALA A 21 -2.62 10.56 -52.27
CA ALA A 21 -1.93 10.25 -51.04
C ALA A 21 -3.00 10.14 -49.96
N PHE A 22 -3.40 8.90 -49.67
CA PHE A 22 -4.21 8.59 -48.51
C PHE A 22 -3.30 8.84 -47.32
N THR A 23 -3.24 10.08 -46.88
CA THR A 23 -2.65 10.41 -45.58
C THR A 23 -3.39 9.55 -44.58
N PRO A 24 -2.72 8.61 -43.88
CA PRO A 24 -3.37 7.97 -42.75
C PRO A 24 -3.88 9.11 -41.85
N PRO A 25 -5.09 9.00 -41.27
CA PRO A 25 -5.55 10.02 -40.33
C PRO A 25 -4.41 10.19 -39.33
N ALA A 26 -3.82 11.39 -39.32
CA ALA A 26 -2.74 11.73 -38.42
C ALA A 26 -3.20 11.23 -37.05
N LYS A 27 -2.55 10.17 -36.56
CA LYS A 27 -2.90 9.56 -35.29
C LYS A 27 -2.84 10.71 -34.33
N ALA A 28 -4.02 11.18 -33.91
CA ALA A 28 -4.18 12.48 -33.28
C ALA A 28 -3.07 12.58 -32.25
N ALA A 29 -2.11 13.48 -32.51
CA ALA A 29 -1.12 13.81 -31.52
C ALA A 29 -1.94 14.12 -30.27
N PRO A 30 -1.66 13.48 -29.11
CA PRO A 30 -2.41 13.74 -27.92
C PRO A 30 -2.50 15.26 -27.77
N LEU A 31 -3.73 15.78 -27.80
CA LEU A 31 -4.00 17.21 -27.64
C LEU A 31 -3.11 17.73 -26.52
N PRO A 32 -2.43 18.88 -26.67
CA PRO A 32 -1.70 19.49 -25.57
C PRO A 32 -2.65 19.59 -24.39
N GLN A 33 -2.47 18.71 -23.41
CA GLN A 33 -3.32 18.71 -22.23
C GLN A 33 -3.11 20.06 -21.56
N PRO A 34 -4.17 20.78 -21.16
CA PRO A 34 -4.04 22.10 -20.58
C PRO A 34 -3.07 22.04 -19.40
N SER A 35 -1.98 22.78 -19.53
CA SER A 35 -0.88 22.92 -18.59
C SER A 35 -1.38 23.55 -17.29
N GLY A 36 -2.01 22.73 -16.45
CA GLY A 36 -2.54 23.12 -15.14
C GLY A 36 -2.55 21.96 -14.14
N THR A 37 -1.91 20.83 -14.44
CA THR A 37 -1.84 19.69 -13.53
C THR A 37 -0.64 19.86 -12.61
N GLU A 38 -0.85 20.50 -11.46
CA GLU A 38 0.02 20.35 -10.30
C GLU A 38 0.25 18.84 -10.09
N SER A 39 1.46 18.34 -10.38
CA SER A 39 1.73 16.91 -10.42
C SER A 39 1.34 16.31 -9.06
N ARG A 40 0.33 15.44 -9.03
CA ARG A 40 -0.16 14.90 -7.76
C ARG A 40 0.98 14.14 -7.09
N PRO A 41 1.32 14.46 -5.83
CA PRO A 41 2.43 13.80 -5.15
C PRO A 41 2.16 12.30 -5.02
N ALA A 42 3.20 11.50 -5.29
CA ALA A 42 3.12 10.04 -5.20
C ALA A 42 2.78 9.60 -3.77
N LEU A 43 1.86 8.64 -3.65
CA LEU A 43 1.41 8.10 -2.37
C LEU A 43 2.37 7.03 -1.83
N ALA A 44 3.61 7.41 -1.54
CA ALA A 44 4.68 6.48 -1.15
C ALA A 44 4.83 6.30 0.37
N CYS A 45 4.10 7.05 1.19
CA CYS A 45 4.22 7.01 2.65
C CYS A 45 2.96 6.46 3.30
N SER A 46 3.11 5.82 4.47
CA SER A 46 1.98 5.27 5.23
C SER A 46 1.50 6.26 6.29
N TYR A 47 0.19 6.39 6.48
CA TYR A 47 -0.44 7.25 7.47
C TYR A 47 -1.53 6.51 8.24
N ARG A 48 -1.90 7.04 9.41
CA ARG A 48 -3.13 6.70 10.13
C ARG A 48 -3.83 7.97 10.60
N VAL A 49 -5.15 7.91 10.73
CA VAL A 49 -5.92 9.01 11.36
C VAL A 49 -5.54 9.11 12.84
N SER A 50 -5.38 10.33 13.35
CA SER A 50 -5.04 10.61 14.74
C SER A 50 -5.71 11.89 15.23
N HIS A 51 -5.87 12.05 16.54
CA HIS A 51 -6.58 13.19 17.16
C HIS A 51 -8.03 13.34 16.66
N VAL A 52 -8.66 12.24 16.29
CA VAL A 52 -10.07 12.14 15.92
C VAL A 52 -10.69 11.04 16.80
N ARG A 53 -11.89 11.27 17.34
CA ARG A 53 -12.61 10.26 18.13
C ARG A 53 -12.87 9.01 17.27
N SER A 54 -12.88 7.83 17.88
CA SER A 54 -13.03 6.55 17.17
C SER A 54 -14.32 6.44 16.33
N ILE A 55 -15.40 7.10 16.77
CA ILE A 55 -16.70 7.16 16.08
C ILE A 55 -16.77 8.23 14.98
N SER A 56 -15.78 9.13 14.91
CA SER A 56 -15.77 10.26 13.98
C SER A 56 -14.94 9.95 12.72
N PHE A 57 -15.05 10.83 11.72
CA PHE A 57 -14.33 10.69 10.44
C PHE A 57 -13.64 11.98 10.05
N LEU A 58 -12.55 11.85 9.30
CA LEU A 58 -11.83 12.93 8.65
C LEU A 58 -12.31 13.07 7.20
N ASN A 59 -12.61 14.28 6.76
CA ASN A 59 -13.03 14.53 5.38
C ASN A 59 -11.83 14.50 4.42
N VAL A 60 -12.00 13.80 3.31
CA VAL A 60 -11.09 13.85 2.14
C VAL A 60 -11.70 14.82 1.13
N ARG A 61 -10.91 15.79 0.66
CA ARG A 61 -11.35 16.88 -0.22
C ARG A 61 -10.67 16.83 -1.58
N SER A 62 -11.27 17.46 -2.59
CA SER A 62 -10.74 17.47 -3.96
C SER A 62 -9.44 18.26 -4.11
N ALA A 63 -9.16 19.22 -3.22
CA ALA A 63 -7.94 20.02 -3.22
C ALA A 63 -7.43 20.28 -1.79
N ALA A 64 -6.16 20.70 -1.68
CA ALA A 64 -5.47 21.05 -0.43
C ALA A 64 -5.97 22.37 0.22
N LYS A 65 -7.28 22.50 0.41
CA LYS A 65 -7.93 23.67 1.02
C LYS A 65 -9.25 23.30 1.72
N LEU A 66 -9.60 24.05 2.76
CA LEU A 66 -10.77 23.75 3.59
C LEU A 66 -12.10 23.91 2.84
N ARG A 67 -12.19 24.82 1.87
CA ARG A 67 -13.41 25.06 1.07
C ARG A 67 -13.57 24.10 -0.12
N ALA A 68 -12.63 23.19 -0.37
CA ALA A 68 -12.74 22.24 -1.47
C ALA A 68 -13.86 21.21 -1.25
N HIS A 69 -14.46 20.74 -2.35
CA HIS A 69 -15.52 19.74 -2.33
C HIS A 69 -15.09 18.45 -1.62
N ARG A 70 -16.00 17.85 -0.84
CA ARG A 70 -15.73 16.62 -0.08
C ARG A 70 -15.90 15.41 -1.01
N VAL A 71 -14.82 14.68 -1.25
CA VAL A 71 -14.79 13.50 -2.14
C VAL A 71 -14.87 12.18 -1.37
N GLY A 72 -14.60 12.19 -0.06
CA GLY A 72 -14.65 10.98 0.75
C GLY A 72 -14.40 11.21 2.23
N LYS A 73 -14.24 10.09 2.95
CA LYS A 73 -14.03 10.05 4.40
C LYS A 73 -12.88 9.08 4.72
N LEU A 74 -12.19 9.34 5.82
CA LEU A 74 -11.21 8.45 6.45
C LEU A 74 -11.62 8.27 7.91
N LYS A 75 -11.70 7.04 8.39
CA LYS A 75 -12.04 6.70 9.77
C LYS A 75 -10.81 6.20 10.50
N VAL A 76 -10.82 6.31 11.83
CA VAL A 76 -9.80 5.67 12.67
C VAL A 76 -9.80 4.15 12.47
N ALA A 77 -10.98 3.55 12.22
CA ALA A 77 -11.15 2.13 11.94
C ALA A 77 -10.51 1.66 10.61
N ASP A 78 -10.27 2.57 9.66
CA ASP A 78 -9.63 2.23 8.36
C ASP A 78 -8.14 1.85 8.54
N GLY A 79 -7.57 2.08 9.73
CA GLY A 79 -6.22 1.67 10.06
C GLY A 79 -5.16 2.48 9.33
N ARG A 80 -4.29 1.80 8.57
CA ARG A 80 -3.16 2.41 7.85
C ARG A 80 -3.49 2.52 6.36
N PHE A 81 -3.19 3.67 5.77
CA PHE A 81 -3.39 3.93 4.35
C PHE A 81 -2.20 4.66 3.74
N ALA A 82 -2.12 4.64 2.41
CA ALA A 82 -1.08 5.34 1.65
C ALA A 82 -1.40 6.84 1.53
N GLY A 83 -0.36 7.67 1.59
CA GLY A 83 -0.42 9.11 1.49
C GLY A 83 0.88 9.71 0.95
N ALA A 84 0.84 10.96 0.52
CA ALA A 84 2.01 11.70 0.07
C ALA A 84 3.06 11.82 1.18
N CYS A 85 4.34 11.65 0.83
CA CYS A 85 5.42 11.74 1.79
C CYS A 85 5.66 13.17 2.29
N GLN A 86 5.41 14.16 1.44
CA GLN A 86 5.51 15.57 1.75
C GLN A 86 4.12 16.19 1.78
N PRO A 87 3.74 16.90 2.85
CA PRO A 87 2.49 17.64 2.90
C PRO A 87 2.58 18.93 2.07
N THR A 88 1.52 19.23 1.31
CA THR A 88 1.37 20.49 0.56
C THR A 88 0.45 21.41 1.34
N LYS A 89 0.97 22.56 1.81
CA LYS A 89 0.19 23.58 2.54
C LYS A 89 -0.59 23.02 3.75
N GLY A 90 -0.02 22.04 4.45
CA GLY A 90 -0.67 21.38 5.60
C GLY A 90 -1.71 20.31 5.24
N TRP A 91 -1.73 19.85 3.98
CA TRP A 91 -2.57 18.76 3.50
C TRP A 91 -1.72 17.61 2.96
N VAL A 92 -2.19 16.38 3.11
CA VAL A 92 -1.57 15.17 2.57
C VAL A 92 -2.49 14.63 1.49
N ALA A 93 -1.95 14.38 0.29
CA ALA A 93 -2.68 13.64 -0.73
C ALA A 93 -2.86 12.20 -0.27
N VAL A 94 -4.07 11.67 -0.39
CA VAL A 94 -4.49 10.35 0.11
C VAL A 94 -5.57 9.78 -0.82
N ASN A 95 -5.83 8.48 -0.70
CA ASN A 95 -7.05 7.90 -1.24
C ASN A 95 -8.09 7.79 -0.12
N SER A 96 -9.34 8.15 -0.42
CA SER A 96 -10.47 7.91 0.47
C SER A 96 -10.70 6.42 0.69
N SER A 97 -11.49 6.06 1.70
CA SER A 97 -11.88 4.67 1.97
C SER A 97 -12.53 3.95 0.78
N ARG A 98 -13.04 4.70 -0.21
CA ARG A 98 -13.64 4.18 -1.46
C ARG A 98 -12.69 4.25 -2.66
N GLY A 99 -11.38 4.41 -2.44
CA GLY A 99 -10.36 4.48 -3.49
C GLY A 99 -10.31 5.79 -4.27
N LYS A 100 -11.25 6.72 -4.06
CA LYS A 100 -11.23 8.03 -4.74
C LYS A 100 -10.08 8.90 -4.22
N PRO A 101 -9.27 9.51 -5.10
CA PRO A 101 -8.16 10.35 -4.69
C PRO A 101 -8.63 11.68 -4.10
N GLY A 102 -7.85 12.24 -3.19
CA GLY A 102 -8.06 13.58 -2.66
C GLY A 102 -7.02 13.98 -1.62
N TRP A 103 -7.40 14.93 -0.76
CA TRP A 103 -6.54 15.58 0.21
C TRP A 103 -7.16 15.55 1.59
N ALA A 104 -6.37 15.20 2.60
CA ALA A 104 -6.76 15.23 3.99
C ALA A 104 -5.82 16.12 4.80
N SER A 105 -6.34 16.78 5.84
CA SER A 105 -5.54 17.71 6.65
C SER A 105 -4.46 16.96 7.45
N ALA A 106 -3.21 17.40 7.29
CA ALA A 106 -2.05 16.79 7.96
C ALA A 106 -2.15 16.83 9.48
N LYS A 107 -2.85 17.82 10.06
CA LYS A 107 -3.07 17.96 11.51
C LYS A 107 -3.72 16.71 12.14
N TYR A 108 -4.56 16.03 11.38
CA TYR A 108 -5.29 14.84 11.82
C TYR A 108 -4.68 13.54 11.31
N LEU A 109 -3.49 13.60 10.74
CA LEU A 109 -2.77 12.46 10.18
C LEU A 109 -1.45 12.29 10.92
N ARG A 110 -1.18 11.06 11.36
CA ARG A 110 0.15 10.68 11.83
C ARG A 110 0.83 9.89 10.73
N LYS A 111 1.94 10.43 10.22
CA LYS A 111 2.85 9.68 9.34
C LYS A 111 3.34 8.48 10.11
N THR A 112 2.95 7.31 9.65
CA THR A 112 3.47 6.07 10.16
C THR A 112 4.64 5.71 9.26
N LYS A 113 5.86 5.66 9.79
CA LYS A 113 6.93 5.01 9.05
C LYS A 113 6.39 3.65 8.59
N THR A 114 6.46 3.31 7.28
CA THR A 114 6.23 1.94 6.76
C THR A 114 6.77 1.04 7.81
N ALA A 115 5.88 0.26 8.46
CA ALA A 115 6.11 -0.32 9.79
C ALA A 115 7.62 -0.39 10.00
N GLN A 116 8.17 0.62 10.70
CA GLN A 116 9.59 0.59 10.96
C GLN A 116 9.67 -0.74 11.69
N SER A 117 10.22 -1.76 11.02
CA SER A 117 10.77 -2.92 11.67
C SER A 117 11.51 -2.30 12.84
N SER A 118 10.89 -2.43 14.00
CA SER A 118 11.23 -1.59 15.13
C SER A 118 12.61 -2.08 15.47
N SER A 119 13.59 -1.19 15.26
CA SER A 119 15.02 -1.43 15.17
C SER A 119 15.50 -2.04 13.84
N THR A 120 16.39 -1.31 13.16
CA THR A 120 17.65 -1.87 12.63
C THR A 120 18.46 -2.38 13.84
N GLY A 121 17.88 -3.33 14.55
CA GLY A 121 18.48 -4.12 15.58
C GLY A 121 18.20 -5.52 15.09
N ILE A 122 19.27 -6.25 14.80
CA ILE A 122 19.21 -7.63 14.32
C ILE A 122 18.13 -8.35 15.13
N ARG A 123 17.02 -8.72 14.48
CA ARG A 123 15.97 -9.49 15.14
C ARG A 123 16.65 -10.76 15.65
N PRO A 124 16.58 -11.08 16.95
CA PRO A 124 17.27 -12.25 17.46
C PRO A 124 16.79 -13.52 16.74
N ALA A 125 17.72 -14.41 16.41
CA ALA A 125 17.40 -15.68 15.80
C ALA A 125 16.45 -16.49 16.70
N LEU A 126 15.46 -17.15 16.09
CA LEU A 126 14.46 -17.94 16.78
C LEU A 126 14.99 -19.37 16.96
N ALA A 127 16.00 -19.54 17.81
CA ALA A 127 16.68 -20.82 18.01
C ALA A 127 16.16 -21.63 19.21
N CYS A 128 15.25 -21.07 20.02
CA CYS A 128 14.76 -21.71 21.23
C CYS A 128 13.27 -22.02 21.16
N THR A 129 12.87 -23.14 21.75
CA THR A 129 11.47 -23.57 21.78
C THR A 129 10.76 -23.04 23.02
N TYR A 130 9.54 -22.54 22.84
CA TYR A 130 8.70 -22.03 23.91
C TYR A 130 7.30 -22.64 23.83
N ARG A 131 6.58 -22.56 24.95
CA ARG A 131 5.12 -22.69 25.01
C ARG A 131 4.52 -21.53 25.79
N VAL A 132 3.28 -21.17 25.45
CA VAL A 132 2.50 -20.23 26.27
C VAL A 132 2.26 -20.86 27.65
N SER A 133 2.43 -20.08 28.71
CA SER A 133 2.23 -20.49 30.10
C SER A 133 1.59 -19.36 30.89
N ARG A 134 0.97 -19.67 32.04
CA ARG A 134 0.28 -18.68 32.90
C ARG A 134 -0.87 -17.97 32.17
N VAL A 135 -1.52 -18.67 31.24
CA VAL A 135 -2.71 -18.26 30.50
C VAL A 135 -3.69 -19.44 30.52
N HIS A 136 -4.99 -19.20 30.60
CA HIS A 136 -6.02 -20.24 30.55
C HIS A 136 -5.90 -21.11 29.28
N ALA A 137 -6.36 -22.36 29.33
CA ALA A 137 -6.26 -23.33 28.23
C ALA A 137 -6.82 -22.79 26.88
N ASN A 138 -7.89 -22.00 26.94
CA ASN A 138 -8.53 -21.39 25.75
C ASN A 138 -8.03 -19.96 25.48
N GLY A 139 -7.03 -19.52 26.23
CA GLY A 139 -6.52 -18.16 26.16
C GLY A 139 -5.46 -17.96 25.07
N PHE A 140 -5.10 -16.70 24.88
CA PHE A 140 -4.08 -16.29 23.93
C PHE A 140 -3.20 -15.19 24.52
N LEU A 141 -1.96 -15.14 24.03
CA LEU A 141 -1.01 -14.08 24.31
C LEU A 141 -0.93 -13.12 23.12
N ASN A 142 -0.92 -11.82 23.40
CA ASN A 142 -0.77 -10.82 22.34
C ASN A 142 0.67 -10.78 21.82
N VAL A 143 0.83 -10.87 20.51
CA VAL A 143 2.10 -10.60 19.82
C VAL A 143 2.07 -9.16 19.35
N ARG A 144 3.11 -8.39 19.67
CA ARG A 144 3.21 -6.96 19.39
C ARG A 144 4.36 -6.63 18.46
N SER A 145 4.32 -5.48 17.82
CA SER A 145 5.36 -5.10 16.83
C SER A 145 6.72 -4.75 17.43
N ALA A 146 6.80 -4.49 18.74
CA ALA A 146 8.05 -4.17 19.42
C ALA A 146 8.06 -4.71 20.87
N ALA A 147 9.25 -4.79 21.49
CA ALA A 147 9.48 -5.19 22.87
C ALA A 147 8.99 -4.14 23.90
N THR A 148 7.73 -3.73 23.81
CA THR A 148 7.10 -2.74 24.71
C THR A 148 5.59 -2.95 24.78
N PRO A 149 4.96 -2.77 25.96
CA PRO A 149 3.52 -2.96 26.13
C PRO A 149 2.67 -1.94 25.35
N HIS A 150 3.23 -0.81 24.95
CA HIS A 150 2.53 0.25 24.21
C HIS A 150 2.54 0.06 22.69
N SER A 151 3.26 -0.94 22.17
CA SER A 151 3.32 -1.19 20.73
C SER A 151 2.06 -1.87 20.20
N HIS A 152 1.75 -1.67 18.92
CA HIS A 152 0.54 -2.22 18.32
C HIS A 152 0.59 -3.75 18.28
N ARG A 153 -0.59 -4.38 18.40
CA ARG A 153 -0.74 -5.83 18.31
C ARG A 153 -0.67 -6.26 16.84
N VAL A 154 0.24 -7.18 16.52
CA VAL A 154 0.42 -7.75 15.17
C VAL A 154 -0.22 -9.13 15.03
N GLY A 155 -0.53 -9.79 16.15
CA GLY A 155 -1.11 -11.13 16.14
C GLY A 155 -1.32 -11.68 17.54
N LYS A 156 -1.57 -12.98 17.59
CA LYS A 156 -1.80 -13.75 18.82
C LYS A 156 -0.94 -15.01 18.79
N LEU A 157 -0.67 -15.56 19.98
CA LEU A 157 -0.16 -16.90 20.22
C LEU A 157 -1.19 -17.61 21.07
N LYS A 158 -1.73 -18.74 20.61
CA LYS A 158 -2.73 -19.51 21.37
C LYS A 158 -2.01 -20.56 22.20
N VAL A 159 -2.59 -20.93 23.33
CA VAL A 159 -2.10 -22.07 24.10
C VAL A 159 -2.20 -23.37 23.27
N ALA A 160 -3.25 -23.48 22.44
CA ALA A 160 -3.46 -24.59 21.51
C ALA A 160 -2.39 -24.71 20.40
N ASP A 161 -1.61 -23.66 20.11
CA ASP A 161 -0.51 -23.76 19.13
C ASP A 161 0.64 -24.64 19.65
N GLY A 162 0.63 -24.99 20.95
CA GLY A 162 1.60 -25.88 21.54
C GLY A 162 3.00 -25.27 21.62
N ARG A 163 3.95 -25.85 20.89
CA ARG A 163 5.36 -25.47 20.89
C ARG A 163 5.66 -24.58 19.68
N PHE A 164 6.39 -23.49 19.90
CA PHE A 164 6.81 -22.59 18.83
C PHE A 164 8.22 -22.06 19.07
N ALA A 165 8.86 -21.63 17.99
CA ALA A 165 10.19 -21.04 18.05
C ALA A 165 10.16 -19.58 18.56
N GLY A 166 11.19 -19.20 19.30
CA GLY A 166 11.40 -17.86 19.80
C GLY A 166 12.88 -17.59 20.11
N ALA A 167 13.18 -16.32 20.40
CA ALA A 167 14.53 -15.91 20.76
C ALA A 167 15.02 -16.58 22.05
N CYS A 168 16.27 -17.01 22.08
CA CYS A 168 16.87 -17.63 23.25
C CYS A 168 17.09 -16.65 24.41
N GLN A 169 17.35 -15.39 24.08
CA GLN A 169 17.57 -14.31 25.04
C GLN A 169 16.42 -13.30 24.98
N PRO A 170 15.74 -13.01 26.10
CA PRO A 170 14.70 -11.99 26.13
C PRO A 170 15.31 -10.59 26.07
N THR A 171 14.69 -9.69 25.31
CA THR A 171 15.04 -8.28 25.25
C THR A 171 14.05 -7.49 26.09
N LYS A 172 14.51 -6.89 27.20
CA LYS A 172 13.68 -6.07 28.10
C LYS A 172 12.39 -6.77 28.57
N GLY A 173 12.47 -8.08 28.84
CA GLY A 173 11.31 -8.88 29.25
C GLY A 173 10.38 -9.33 28.11
N TRP A 174 10.81 -9.21 26.85
CA TRP A 174 10.09 -9.69 25.67
C TRP A 174 10.92 -10.71 24.89
N VAL A 175 10.25 -11.69 24.30
CA VAL A 175 10.86 -12.69 23.42
C VAL A 175 10.37 -12.44 21.99
N ALA A 176 11.30 -12.41 21.03
CA ALA A 176 10.94 -12.37 19.62
C ALA A 176 10.35 -13.73 19.21
N VAL A 177 9.19 -13.71 18.57
CA VAL A 177 8.39 -14.89 18.21
C VAL A 177 7.68 -14.64 16.87
N ASN A 178 7.13 -15.70 16.26
CA ASN A 178 6.13 -15.57 15.21
C ASN A 178 4.73 -15.80 15.82
N SER A 179 3.72 -15.08 15.36
CA SER A 179 2.33 -15.34 15.76
C SER A 179 1.83 -16.67 15.19
N SER A 180 0.65 -17.13 15.64
CA SER A 180 -0.02 -18.32 15.07
C SER A 180 -0.24 -18.22 13.55
N GLN A 181 -0.21 -16.99 12.99
CA GLN A 181 -0.36 -16.71 11.56
C GLN A 181 0.98 -16.46 10.86
N GLY A 182 2.10 -16.82 11.49
CA GLY A 182 3.45 -16.62 10.95
C GLY A 182 3.94 -15.17 10.93
N LYS A 183 3.18 -14.22 11.48
CA LYS A 183 3.58 -12.80 11.49
C LYS A 183 4.66 -12.57 12.55
N PRO A 184 5.79 -11.92 12.21
CA PRO A 184 6.85 -11.67 13.16
C PRO A 184 6.44 -10.64 14.22
N GLY A 185 6.90 -10.83 15.45
CA GLY A 185 6.72 -9.84 16.52
C GLY A 185 7.35 -10.24 17.84
N TRP A 186 6.84 -9.65 18.92
CA TRP A 186 7.35 -9.78 20.28
C TRP A 186 6.22 -10.17 21.23
N ALA A 187 6.49 -11.15 22.09
CA ALA A 187 5.58 -11.58 23.14
C ALA A 187 6.24 -11.40 24.52
N SER A 188 5.45 -11.15 25.55
CA SER A 188 5.97 -10.93 26.90
C SER A 188 6.55 -12.23 27.46
N ALA A 189 7.82 -12.20 27.88
CA ALA A 189 8.53 -13.35 28.45
C ALA A 189 7.83 -13.89 29.71
N LYS A 190 7.10 -13.02 30.45
CA LYS A 190 6.29 -13.41 31.61
C LYS A 190 5.24 -14.46 31.27
N TYR A 191 4.78 -14.59 30.03
CA TYR A 191 3.77 -15.58 29.66
C TYR A 191 4.33 -16.71 28.80
N LEU A 192 5.65 -16.83 28.74
CA LEU A 192 6.36 -17.83 27.95
C LEU A 192 7.21 -18.71 28.86
N ARG A 193 7.22 -20.00 28.57
CA ARG A 193 8.09 -20.97 29.23
C ARG A 193 9.00 -21.60 28.17
N LYS A 194 10.30 -21.39 28.32
CA LYS A 194 11.33 -22.01 27.50
C LYS A 194 11.31 -23.52 27.73
N ILE A 195 11.36 -24.28 26.67
CA ILE A 195 11.49 -25.74 26.70
C ILE A 195 12.93 -26.01 26.29
N ALA A 196 13.73 -26.56 27.21
CA ALA A 196 15.03 -27.10 26.85
C ALA A 196 14.79 -28.32 25.94
N GLY A 197 15.38 -28.33 24.75
CA GLY A 197 15.47 -29.55 23.96
C GLY A 197 16.28 -30.56 24.75
N LYS A 198 15.78 -31.79 24.84
CA LYS A 198 16.63 -32.95 25.10
C LYS A 198 17.44 -33.22 23.84
#